data_AF-A0A182YLT1-F1
#
_entry.id   AF-A0A182YLT1-F1
#
_cell.length_a   1.000
_cell.length_b   1.000
_cell.length_c   1.000
_cell.angle_alpha   90.00
_cell.angle_beta   90.00
_cell.angle_gamma   90.00
#
_symmetry.space_group_name_H-M   'P 1'
#
loop_
_entity.id
_entity.type
_entity.pdbx_description
1 polymer ?
#
loop_
_entity_poly.entity_id
_entity_poly.type
_entity_poly.pdbx_seq_one_letter_code
_entity_poly.pdbx_strand_id
1 'polypeptide(L)'
;MWATSVGLLLVTVCGFGASSGGPAPQWDHLVDFDPNYRLLWSVGGQEVTFEIQARTLGYVGVGFSRDGTLVGADIAVGWIDQGHVYLQEDYVSAVKANSHQYQTVSRAG
;
A
#
# COMPACT_ATOMS: atom_id res chain seq x y z
N MET A 1 4.78 24.88 12.47
CA MET A 1 5.27 23.69 11.72
C MET A 1 4.06 23.11 11.02
N TRP A 2 3.91 23.37 9.72
CA TRP A 2 2.75 22.96 8.94
C TRP A 2 3.05 21.55 8.41
N ALA A 3 2.28 20.56 8.85
CA ALA A 3 2.43 19.20 8.37
C ALA A 3 1.76 19.09 6.99
N THR A 4 2.56 19.02 5.93
CA THR A 4 2.08 18.56 4.63
C THR A 4 1.69 17.11 4.77
N SER A 5 0.38 16.82 4.77
CA SER A 5 -0.10 15.47 4.50
C SER A 5 0.33 15.12 3.08
N VAL A 6 1.20 14.12 2.93
CA VAL A 6 1.51 13.53 1.62
C VAL A 6 0.42 12.48 1.38
N GLY A 7 -0.52 12.77 0.49
CA GLY A 7 -1.48 11.79 0.00
C GLY A 7 -0.84 10.98 -1.12
N LEU A 8 -0.82 9.66 -0.98
CA LEU A 8 -0.33 8.75 -2.02
C LEU A 8 -1.50 8.35 -2.91
N LEU A 9 -1.63 9.01 -4.07
CA LEU A 9 -2.59 8.61 -5.09
C LEU A 9 -1.98 7.50 -5.95
N LEU A 10 -2.45 6.26 -5.78
CA LEU A 10 -2.11 5.16 -6.67
C LEU A 10 -2.86 5.36 -7.99
N VAL A 11 -2.24 6.05 -8.96
CA VAL A 11 -2.71 6.08 -10.35
C VAL A 11 -2.02 4.95 -11.09
N THR A 12 -2.72 3.86 -11.34
CA THR A 12 -2.33 2.94 -12.41
C THR A 12 -2.48 3.70 -13.72
N VAL A 13 -1.35 4.12 -14.30
CA VAL A 13 -1.28 4.86 -15.56
C VAL A 13 -1.65 3.91 -16.71
N CYS A 14 -2.89 4.01 -17.18
CA CYS A 14 -3.23 3.70 -18.56
C CYS A 14 -3.51 5.02 -19.29
N GLY A 15 -2.47 5.58 -19.93
CA GLY A 15 -2.59 6.66 -20.92
C GLY A 15 -2.57 8.08 -20.36
N PHE A 16 -1.50 8.82 -20.64
CA PHE A 16 -1.40 10.26 -20.38
C PHE A 16 -2.43 11.05 -21.20
N GLY A 17 -3.51 11.46 -20.56
CA GLY A 17 -4.32 12.62 -20.92
C GLY A 17 -4.38 13.54 -19.70
N ALA A 18 -3.56 14.60 -19.68
CA ALA A 18 -3.60 15.58 -18.61
C ALA A 18 -4.95 16.33 -18.64
N SER A 19 -5.79 16.11 -17.63
CA SER A 19 -6.89 17.02 -17.30
C SER A 19 -6.90 17.29 -15.79
N SER A 20 -6.16 18.33 -15.42
CA SER A 20 -6.12 18.92 -14.08
C SER A 20 -7.42 19.68 -13.77
N GLY A 21 -8.55 18.98 -13.69
CA GLY A 21 -9.85 19.61 -13.42
C GLY A 21 -11.00 18.67 -13.07
N GLY A 22 -10.74 17.38 -12.87
CA GLY A 22 -11.75 16.46 -12.33
C GLY A 22 -12.00 16.73 -10.84
N PRO A 23 -13.21 16.45 -10.31
CA PRO A 23 -13.41 16.40 -8.88
C PRO A 23 -12.36 15.47 -8.25
N ALA A 24 -11.84 15.85 -7.07
CA ALA A 24 -10.92 15.00 -6.34
C ALA A 24 -11.49 13.58 -6.21
N PRO A 25 -10.64 12.53 -6.20
CA PRO A 25 -11.12 11.15 -6.02
C PRO A 25 -12.09 11.09 -4.84
N GLN A 26 -13.32 10.65 -5.11
CA GLN A 26 -14.30 10.39 -4.05
C GLN A 26 -14.04 8.98 -3.52
N TRP A 27 -13.67 8.91 -2.25
CA TRP A 27 -13.45 7.65 -1.54
C TRP A 27 -14.78 7.11 -1.01
N ASP A 28 -15.11 5.86 -1.33
CA ASP A 28 -16.35 5.21 -0.86
C ASP A 28 -16.24 4.80 0.61
N HIS A 29 -15.02 4.46 1.03
CA HIS A 29 -14.75 3.90 2.34
C HIS A 29 -13.48 4.50 2.95
N LEU A 30 -13.45 4.53 4.28
CA LEU A 30 -12.35 5.05 5.07
C LEU A 30 -12.28 4.33 6.42
N VAL A 31 -11.05 4.05 6.85
CA VAL A 31 -10.75 3.64 8.23
C VAL A 31 -9.55 4.42 8.77
N ASP A 32 -9.72 4.95 9.98
CA ASP A 32 -8.64 5.52 10.78
C ASP A 32 -8.15 4.45 11.75
N PHE A 33 -6.91 3.99 11.59
CA PHE A 33 -6.30 3.04 12.54
C PHE A 33 -5.78 3.77 13.78
N ASP A 34 -5.20 4.95 13.57
CA ASP A 34 -4.81 5.91 14.61
C ASP A 34 -4.74 7.34 14.00
N PRO A 35 -4.51 8.40 14.79
CA PRO A 35 -4.45 9.79 14.29
C PRO A 35 -3.41 10.06 13.19
N ASN A 36 -2.44 9.18 12.99
CA ASN A 36 -1.35 9.26 12.05
C ASN A 36 -1.44 8.22 10.92
N TYR A 37 -2.44 7.33 10.92
CA TYR A 37 -2.57 6.28 9.91
C TYR A 37 -4.03 6.10 9.47
N ARG A 38 -4.27 6.36 8.18
CA ARG A 38 -5.57 6.24 7.53
C ARG A 38 -5.45 5.43 6.24
N LEU A 39 -6.45 4.59 6.00
CA LEU A 39 -6.66 3.89 4.74
C LEU A 39 -8.00 4.31 4.14
N LEU A 40 -7.97 4.70 2.86
CA LEU A 40 -9.16 5.01 2.07
C LEU A 40 -9.24 4.06 0.88
N TRP A 41 -10.44 3.70 0.45
CA TRP A 41 -10.61 2.91 -0.76
C TRP A 41 -11.95 3.14 -1.46
N SER A 42 -11.94 2.88 -2.76
CA SER A 42 -13.14 2.83 -3.60
C SER A 42 -13.10 1.58 -4.46
N VAL A 43 -14.27 1.04 -4.77
CA VAL A 43 -14.42 -0.17 -5.59
C VAL A 43 -14.98 0.22 -6.96
N GLY A 44 -14.21 -0.04 -8.01
CA GLY A 44 -14.57 0.31 -9.38
C GLY A 44 -14.56 -0.92 -10.29
N GLY A 45 -15.74 -1.44 -10.65
CA GLY A 45 -15.84 -2.62 -11.51
C GLY A 45 -15.21 -3.86 -10.87
N GLN A 46 -14.05 -4.28 -11.38
CA GLN A 46 -13.27 -5.42 -10.86
C GLN A 46 -12.02 -5.00 -10.08
N GLU A 47 -11.81 -3.71 -9.89
CA GLU A 47 -10.62 -3.16 -9.23
C GLU A 47 -10.99 -2.46 -7.92
N VAL A 48 -10.04 -2.45 -6.99
CA VAL A 48 -10.12 -1.64 -5.77
C VAL A 48 -8.92 -0.72 -5.75
N THR A 49 -9.17 0.57 -5.60
CA THR A 49 -8.12 1.59 -5.47
C THR A 49 -7.96 1.95 -4.01
N PHE A 50 -6.73 1.98 -3.52
CA PHE A 50 -6.39 2.32 -2.14
C PHE A 50 -5.54 3.58 -2.07
N GLU A 51 -5.75 4.39 -1.03
CA GLU A 51 -4.84 5.46 -0.61
C GLU A 51 -4.46 5.25 0.87
N ILE A 52 -3.16 5.28 1.15
CA ILE A 52 -2.61 5.27 2.51
C ILE A 52 -2.14 6.68 2.83
N GLN A 53 -2.68 7.24 3.92
CA GLN A 53 -2.21 8.50 4.47
C GLN A 53 -1.53 8.22 5.80
N ALA A 54 -0.22 8.49 5.87
CA ALA A 54 0.57 8.25 7.06
C ALA A 54 1.46 9.45 7.41
N ARG A 55 1.53 9.79 8.71
CA ARG A 55 2.52 10.75 9.23
C ARG A 55 3.71 10.00 9.80
N THR A 56 4.70 9.71 8.96
CA THR A 56 5.92 9.00 9.37
C THR A 56 7.15 9.49 8.60
N LEU A 57 8.34 9.24 9.16
CA LEU A 57 9.63 9.37 8.48
C LEU A 57 10.21 7.99 8.10
N GLY A 58 9.50 6.90 8.40
CA GLY A 58 9.93 5.53 8.18
C GLY A 58 9.04 4.81 7.17
N TYR A 59 8.69 3.58 7.51
CA TYR A 59 7.92 2.66 6.67
C TYR A 59 6.46 2.59 7.15
N VAL A 60 5.56 2.36 6.21
CA VAL A 60 4.17 1.96 6.44
C VAL A 60 3.85 0.73 5.61
N GLY A 61 2.95 -0.12 6.09
CA GLY A 61 2.52 -1.31 5.35
C GLY A 61 1.05 -1.60 5.54
N VAL A 62 0.41 -2.07 4.47
CA VAL A 62 -0.95 -2.63 4.48
C VAL A 62 -0.91 -4.05 3.93
N GLY A 63 -1.73 -4.93 4.49
CA GLY A 63 -1.85 -6.32 4.03
C GLY A 63 -3.30 -6.75 3.95
N PHE A 64 -3.64 -7.49 2.91
CA PHE A 64 -4.97 -8.05 2.69
C PHE A 64 -4.88 -9.58 2.73
N SER A 65 -5.65 -10.18 3.63
CA SER A 65 -5.76 -11.63 3.72
C SER A 65 -7.18 -12.05 4.02
N ARG A 66 -7.48 -13.32 3.75
CA ARG A 66 -8.82 -13.86 3.88
C ARG A 66 -9.27 -14.00 5.34
N ASP A 67 -8.33 -14.21 6.25
CA ASP A 67 -8.57 -14.52 7.66
C ASP A 67 -7.88 -13.55 8.63
N GLY A 68 -7.23 -12.50 8.12
CA GLY A 68 -6.48 -11.53 8.93
C GLY A 68 -5.10 -12.00 9.35
N THR A 69 -4.64 -13.18 8.92
CA THR A 69 -3.27 -13.62 9.14
C THR A 69 -2.31 -13.04 8.09
N LEU A 70 -1.03 -12.96 8.43
CA LEU A 70 0.01 -12.51 7.49
C LEU A 70 0.29 -13.56 6.40
N VAL A 71 0.19 -14.85 6.70
CA VAL A 71 0.47 -15.91 5.74
C VAL A 71 -0.64 -15.97 4.70
N GLY A 72 -0.28 -15.90 3.44
CA GLY A 72 -1.21 -15.82 2.32
C GLY A 72 -1.75 -14.41 2.08
N ALA A 73 -1.19 -13.38 2.73
CA ALA A 73 -1.55 -12.00 2.50
C ALA A 73 -0.81 -11.41 1.29
N ASP A 74 -1.53 -10.61 0.51
CA ASP A 74 -0.92 -9.63 -0.40
C ASP A 74 -0.58 -8.39 0.42
N ILE A 75 0.67 -7.95 0.36
CA ILE A 75 1.18 -6.82 1.16
C ILE A 75 1.74 -5.73 0.25
N ALA A 76 1.56 -4.49 0.69
CA ALA A 76 2.23 -3.33 0.11
C ALA A 76 2.92 -2.55 1.23
N VAL A 77 4.19 -2.20 1.02
CA VAL A 77 5.02 -1.44 1.96
C VAL A 77 5.51 -0.18 1.27
N GLY A 78 5.23 0.97 1.88
CA GLY A 78 5.68 2.27 1.44
C GLY A 78 6.65 2.91 2.42
N TRP A 79 7.61 3.69 1.92
CA TRP A 79 8.55 4.43 2.75
C TRP A 79 8.99 5.73 2.11
N ILE A 80 9.54 6.62 2.93
CA ILE A 80 10.17 7.86 2.49
C ILE A 80 11.67 7.70 2.62
N ASP A 81 12.40 7.94 1.55
CA ASP A 81 13.86 8.10 1.57
C ASP A 81 14.27 9.35 0.80
N GLN A 82 15.09 10.19 1.41
CA GLN A 82 15.52 11.49 0.87
C GLN A 82 14.39 12.40 0.32
N GLY A 83 13.18 12.31 0.89
CA GLY A 83 12.01 13.09 0.43
C GLY A 83 11.26 12.48 -0.76
N HIS A 84 11.72 11.32 -1.26
CA HIS A 84 11.04 10.53 -2.27
C HIS A 84 10.24 9.41 -1.62
N VAL A 85 9.04 9.17 -2.13
CA VAL A 85 8.19 8.05 -1.70
C VAL A 85 8.50 6.84 -2.57
N TYR A 86 8.65 5.69 -1.93
CA TYR A 86 8.83 4.39 -2.54
C TYR A 86 7.69 3.47 -2.12
N LEU A 87 7.34 2.53 -2.98
CA LEU A 87 6.33 1.51 -2.74
C LEU A 87 6.82 0.18 -3.30
N GLN A 88 6.64 -0.89 -2.52
CA GLN A 88 6.87 -2.26 -2.94
C GLN A 88 5.65 -3.10 -2.60
N GLU A 89 5.25 -3.96 -3.52
CA GLU A 89 4.24 -4.99 -3.33
C GLU A 89 4.90 -6.37 -3.23
N ASP A 90 4.34 -7.22 -2.38
CA ASP A 90 4.84 -8.57 -2.13
C ASP A 90 3.70 -9.52 -1.74
N TYR A 91 3.95 -10.82 -1.83
CA TYR A 91 3.04 -11.86 -1.35
C TYR A 91 3.70 -12.72 -0.28
N VAL A 92 3.06 -12.85 0.88
CA VAL A 92 3.61 -13.61 2.00
C VAL A 92 3.23 -15.07 1.86
N SER A 93 4.17 -15.91 1.44
CA SER A 93 3.96 -17.36 1.38
C SER A 93 4.27 -18.04 2.73
N ALA A 94 3.59 -19.15 3.01
CA ALA A 94 3.97 -20.01 4.12
C ALA A 94 5.37 -20.59 3.86
N VAL A 95 6.28 -20.43 4.82
CA VAL A 95 7.55 -21.15 4.77
C VAL A 95 7.24 -22.63 4.93
N LYS A 96 7.54 -23.43 3.90
CA LYS A 96 7.54 -24.89 4.06
C LYS A 96 8.64 -25.25 5.04
N ALA A 97 8.27 -25.60 6.27
CA ALA A 97 9.19 -26.16 7.24
C ALA A 97 9.62 -27.57 6.81
N ASN A 98 10.55 -27.66 5.88
CA ASN A 98 11.39 -28.84 5.80
C ASN A 98 12.41 -28.70 6.93
N SER A 99 12.38 -29.61 7.89
CA SER A 99 13.05 -29.54 9.20
C SER A 99 14.58 -29.37 9.20
N HIS A 100 15.23 -29.04 8.07
CA HIS A 100 16.68 -28.89 8.00
C HIS A 100 17.22 -27.78 7.09
N GLN A 101 16.44 -26.94 6.42
CA GLN A 101 17.03 -25.90 5.55
C GLN A 101 16.20 -24.61 5.58
N TYR A 102 16.71 -23.59 6.26
CA TYR A 102 16.24 -22.21 6.11
C TYR A 102 16.61 -21.75 4.70
N GLN A 103 15.70 -21.88 3.74
CA GLN A 103 15.87 -21.26 2.43
C GLN A 103 15.48 -19.79 2.57
N THR A 104 16.48 -18.91 2.54
CA THR A 104 16.26 -17.50 2.27
C THR A 104 15.68 -17.42 0.86
N VAL A 105 14.43 -16.98 0.71
CA VAL A 105 13.89 -16.68 -0.61
C VAL A 105 14.62 -15.43 -1.11
N SER A 106 15.67 -15.67 -1.88
CA SER A 106 16.34 -14.64 -2.67
C SER A 106 15.79 -14.65 -4.08
N ARG A 107 15.49 -13.43 -4.57
CA ARG A 107 15.46 -13.00 -5.99
C ARG A 107 14.19 -13.35 -6.79
N ALA A 108 13.82 -12.66 -7.87
CA ALA A 108 14.43 -11.63 -8.71
C ALA A 108 13.34 -11.01 -9.60
N GLY A 109 13.56 -9.78 -10.11
CA GLY A 109 12.92 -9.29 -11.34
C GLY A 109 12.14 -8.02 -11.14
#